data_AF-A0A951PWI3-F1
#
_entry.id   AF-A0A951PWI3-F1
#
_cell.length_a   1.000
_cell.length_b   1.000
_cell.length_c   1.000
_cell.angle_alpha   90.00
_cell.angle_beta   90.00
_cell.angle_gamma   90.00
#
_symmetry.space_group_name_H-M   'P 1'
#
loop_
_entity.id
_entity.type
_entity.pdbx_description
1 polymer ?
#
loop_
_entity_poly.entity_id
_entity_poly.type
_entity_poly.pdbx_seq_one_letter_code
_entity_poly.pdbx_strand_id
1 'polypeptide(L)'
;MLGLKSKVLNTTLAATFAIPLATAGMFASASSAQAAALTGEFDMVGLTTAELKQDSLTFLDPKTFLILNGSGTLGSFSGGTINNILGFGSPASAINPFLDLGAKDGLDIFNLTSASYITEQAGNFVALKVTVDGFFKSLTGEISQGQGFFTFQKVGKKADFDKALAEGKTISGLTYSASYFATVPEPATLLGLGAVGAAMAMSRRRKTLAS
;
A
#
# COMPACT_ATOMS: atom_id res chain seq x y z
N MET A 1 -36.09 -74.65 46.35
CA MET A 1 -35.83 -73.31 45.79
C MET A 1 -34.43 -73.33 45.19
N LEU A 2 -34.36 -73.38 43.86
CA LEU A 2 -33.14 -73.60 43.08
C LEU A 2 -32.58 -72.25 42.60
N GLY A 3 -31.35 -71.93 43.01
CA GLY A 3 -30.65 -70.71 42.62
C GLY A 3 -30.13 -70.79 41.17
N LEU A 4 -30.69 -69.96 40.30
CA LEU A 4 -30.26 -69.80 38.92
C LEU A 4 -29.03 -68.88 38.84
N LYS A 5 -27.91 -69.46 38.41
CA LYS A 5 -26.73 -68.76 37.89
C LYS A 5 -27.08 -68.09 36.56
N SER A 6 -26.70 -66.84 36.38
CA SER A 6 -26.64 -66.19 35.06
C SER A 6 -25.32 -65.44 34.92
N LYS A 7 -24.35 -66.10 34.27
CA LYS A 7 -23.19 -65.49 33.64
C LYS A 7 -23.55 -65.22 32.17
N VAL A 8 -24.27 -64.15 31.88
CA VAL A 8 -24.44 -63.64 30.51
C VAL A 8 -24.64 -62.13 30.58
N LEU A 9 -23.54 -61.37 30.71
CA LEU A 9 -23.46 -59.99 30.21
C LEU A 9 -22.00 -59.52 30.23
N ASN A 10 -21.13 -60.27 29.56
CA ASN A 10 -19.88 -59.70 29.06
C ASN A 10 -20.14 -59.20 27.64
N THR A 11 -19.45 -58.12 27.28
CA THR A 11 -19.25 -57.66 25.90
C THR A 11 -20.46 -57.08 25.17
N THR A 12 -20.89 -55.88 25.56
CA THR A 12 -21.48 -54.95 24.59
C THR A 12 -21.09 -53.51 24.94
N LEU A 13 -20.15 -52.99 24.16
CA LEU A 13 -19.83 -51.58 23.98
C LEU A 13 -19.21 -50.84 25.18
N ALA A 14 -17.97 -51.22 25.48
CA ALA A 14 -16.90 -50.23 25.59
C ALA A 14 -16.75 -49.51 24.24
N ALA A 15 -17.62 -48.53 24.01
CA ALA A 15 -17.54 -47.60 22.89
C ALA A 15 -18.27 -46.31 23.30
N THR A 16 -17.88 -45.74 24.44
CA THR A 16 -17.99 -44.30 24.63
C THR A 16 -16.99 -43.69 23.66
N PHE A 17 -17.43 -43.59 22.41
CA PHE A 17 -16.71 -42.89 21.37
C PHE A 17 -16.29 -41.55 21.93
N ALA A 18 -14.98 -41.30 21.81
CA ALA A 18 -14.39 -40.00 21.94
C ALA A 18 -15.29 -38.99 21.23
N ILE A 19 -16.08 -38.23 21.99
CA ILE A 19 -16.63 -36.98 21.50
C ILE A 19 -15.38 -36.13 21.31
N PRO A 20 -15.02 -35.76 20.06
CA PRO A 20 -14.10 -34.66 19.91
C PRO A 20 -14.83 -33.47 20.52
N LEU A 21 -14.36 -32.97 21.66
CA LEU A 21 -14.55 -31.56 22.03
C LEU A 21 -13.77 -30.71 21.02
N ALA A 22 -14.16 -30.80 19.74
CA ALA A 22 -13.78 -29.92 18.66
C ALA A 22 -14.91 -28.90 18.52
N THR A 23 -15.16 -28.18 19.59
CA THR A 23 -16.01 -26.97 19.57
C THR A 23 -15.33 -25.90 20.43
N ALA A 24 -14.02 -25.82 20.32
CA ALA A 24 -13.23 -24.69 20.77
C ALA A 24 -12.86 -23.87 19.54
N GLY A 25 -13.60 -22.79 19.31
CA GLY A 25 -13.06 -21.64 18.61
C GLY A 25 -13.20 -21.60 17.09
N MET A 26 -14.23 -22.21 16.50
CA MET A 26 -14.81 -21.60 15.30
C MET A 26 -15.76 -20.47 15.73
N PHE A 27 -15.24 -19.53 16.53
CA PHE A 27 -15.72 -18.16 16.39
C PHE A 27 -15.15 -17.67 15.06
N ALA A 28 -15.89 -17.99 14.00
CA ALA A 28 -15.96 -17.11 12.87
C ALA A 28 -16.27 -15.72 13.44
N SER A 29 -15.26 -14.85 13.49
CA SER A 29 -15.48 -13.41 13.50
C SER A 29 -16.10 -13.04 12.15
N ALA A 30 -17.35 -13.44 11.94
CA ALA A 30 -18.18 -13.18 10.77
C ALA A 30 -18.74 -11.74 10.79
N SER A 31 -17.99 -10.79 11.35
CA SER A 31 -18.35 -9.37 11.36
C SER A 31 -17.16 -8.43 11.52
N SER A 32 -15.92 -8.86 11.24
CA SER A 32 -14.97 -7.90 10.68
C SER A 32 -15.21 -7.92 9.19
N ALA A 33 -15.98 -6.97 8.65
CA ALA A 33 -15.59 -6.45 7.34
C ALA A 33 -14.11 -6.10 7.53
N GLN A 34 -13.21 -6.92 7.00
CA GLN A 34 -11.78 -6.71 7.16
C GLN A 34 -11.52 -5.33 6.57
N ALA A 35 -11.26 -4.38 7.46
CA ALA A 35 -10.74 -3.09 7.11
C ALA A 35 -9.47 -3.39 6.30
N ALA A 36 -9.58 -3.15 4.99
CA ALA A 36 -8.61 -3.63 4.04
C ALA A 36 -7.69 -2.47 3.70
N ALA A 37 -6.39 -2.73 3.74
CA ALA A 37 -5.41 -1.78 3.21
C ALA A 37 -5.77 -1.42 1.76
N LEU A 38 -5.47 -0.18 1.38
CA LEU A 38 -5.55 0.21 -0.02
C LEU A 38 -4.53 -0.63 -0.80
N THR A 39 -4.95 -1.23 -1.91
CA THR A 39 -4.14 -2.14 -2.75
C THR A 39 -4.49 -1.94 -4.21
N GLY A 40 -3.53 -2.22 -5.09
CA GLY A 40 -3.70 -2.13 -6.54
C GLY A 40 -2.83 -1.03 -7.14
N GLU A 41 -3.27 -0.52 -8.28
CA GLU A 41 -2.56 0.50 -9.05
C GLU A 41 -3.55 1.42 -9.76
N PHE A 42 -3.07 2.58 -10.21
CA PHE A 42 -3.84 3.50 -11.04
C PHE A 42 -2.93 4.47 -11.83
N ASP A 43 -3.46 4.98 -12.93
CA ASP A 43 -2.92 6.14 -13.65
C ASP A 43 -3.69 7.40 -13.25
N MET A 44 -3.04 8.57 -13.32
CA MET A 44 -3.74 9.86 -13.13
C MET A 44 -3.82 10.65 -14.44
N VAL A 45 -4.86 11.46 -14.57
CA VAL A 45 -4.99 12.47 -15.63
C VAL A 45 -5.58 13.78 -15.09
N GLY A 46 -5.44 14.87 -15.83
CA GLY A 46 -6.04 16.17 -15.47
C GLY A 46 -5.13 17.14 -14.72
N LEU A 47 -3.93 16.70 -14.33
CA LEU A 47 -2.86 17.63 -13.97
C LEU A 47 -2.43 18.38 -15.23
N THR A 48 -2.35 19.70 -15.17
CA THR A 48 -2.04 20.53 -16.34
C THR A 48 -0.59 20.99 -16.32
N THR A 49 -0.20 21.69 -15.26
CA THR A 49 1.09 22.37 -15.19
C THR A 49 1.70 22.36 -13.80
N ALA A 50 3.03 22.44 -13.77
CA ALA A 50 3.81 22.57 -12.55
C ALA A 50 4.96 23.58 -12.72
N GLU A 51 5.50 23.98 -11.58
CA GLU A 51 6.74 24.75 -11.48
C GLU A 51 7.77 23.97 -10.68
N LEU A 52 8.99 23.90 -11.22
CA LEU A 52 10.11 23.23 -10.57
C LEU A 52 11.15 24.25 -10.12
N LYS A 53 11.59 24.10 -8.87
CA LYS A 53 12.86 24.65 -8.37
C LYS A 53 13.78 23.48 -8.05
N GLN A 54 15.04 23.79 -7.72
CA GLN A 54 16.04 22.78 -7.39
C GLN A 54 15.59 21.79 -6.30
N ASP A 55 14.80 22.26 -5.33
CA ASP A 55 14.37 21.51 -4.16
C ASP A 55 12.86 21.22 -4.11
N SER A 56 12.05 21.83 -4.96
CA SER A 56 10.59 21.80 -4.81
C SER A 56 9.86 21.68 -6.13
N LEU A 57 8.69 21.04 -6.08
CA LEU A 57 7.73 20.93 -7.17
C LEU A 57 6.38 21.46 -6.71
N THR A 58 5.93 22.52 -7.37
CA THR A 58 4.65 23.15 -7.13
C THR A 58 3.68 22.79 -8.24
N PHE A 59 2.63 22.04 -7.92
CA PHE A 59 1.52 21.83 -8.85
C PHE A 59 0.68 23.10 -8.89
N LEU A 60 0.26 23.53 -10.07
CA LEU A 60 -0.63 24.68 -10.22
C LEU A 60 -2.10 24.24 -10.16
N ASP A 61 -2.99 25.17 -9.82
CA ASP A 61 -4.43 24.90 -9.73
C ASP A 61 -4.98 24.37 -11.07
N PRO A 62 -5.92 23.41 -11.05
CA PRO A 62 -6.80 23.08 -9.93
C PRO A 62 -6.26 22.06 -8.89
N LYS A 63 -5.06 21.49 -9.08
CA LYS A 63 -4.50 20.42 -8.21
C LYS A 63 -5.43 19.21 -8.01
N THR A 64 -6.34 19.00 -8.95
CA THR A 64 -7.24 17.85 -8.99
C THR A 64 -6.80 16.91 -10.10
N PHE A 65 -7.05 15.63 -9.93
CA PHE A 65 -6.82 14.63 -10.95
C PHE A 65 -7.98 13.64 -11.00
N LEU A 66 -8.10 12.96 -12.14
CA LEU A 66 -8.96 11.79 -12.30
C LEU A 66 -8.08 10.53 -12.29
N ILE A 67 -8.67 9.43 -11.83
CA ILE A 67 -8.04 8.11 -11.85
C ILE A 67 -8.49 7.37 -13.11
N LEU A 68 -7.52 6.78 -13.81
CA LEU A 68 -7.73 5.85 -14.90
C LEU A 68 -7.10 4.50 -14.56
N ASN A 69 -7.59 3.44 -15.20
CA ASN A 69 -7.03 2.08 -15.11
C ASN A 69 -6.83 1.58 -13.67
N GLY A 70 -7.67 2.05 -12.74
CA GLY A 70 -7.58 1.67 -11.33
C GLY A 70 -7.86 0.17 -11.12
N SER A 71 -7.07 -0.47 -10.27
CA SER A 71 -7.22 -1.89 -9.91
C SER A 71 -7.23 -2.08 -8.39
N GLY A 72 -7.55 -3.30 -7.93
CA GLY A 72 -7.66 -3.60 -6.50
C GLY A 72 -8.69 -2.74 -5.79
N THR A 73 -8.41 -2.34 -4.55
CA THR A 73 -9.26 -1.40 -3.80
C THR A 73 -9.06 0.05 -4.24
N LEU A 74 -7.90 0.38 -4.82
CA LEU A 74 -7.63 1.69 -5.43
C LEU A 74 -8.50 1.97 -6.68
N GLY A 75 -9.00 0.92 -7.35
CA GLY A 75 -9.92 1.04 -8.48
C GLY A 75 -11.32 1.57 -8.13
N SER A 76 -11.64 1.73 -6.84
CA SER A 76 -12.92 2.29 -6.40
C SER A 76 -12.99 3.82 -6.44
N PHE A 77 -11.83 4.50 -6.56
CA PHE A 77 -11.74 5.96 -6.61
C PHE A 77 -11.81 6.47 -8.06
N SER A 78 -12.48 7.60 -8.27
CA SER A 78 -12.59 8.26 -9.58
C SER A 78 -11.60 9.41 -9.78
N GLY A 79 -10.95 9.87 -8.72
CA GLY A 79 -10.03 11.00 -8.74
C GLY A 79 -9.59 11.42 -7.34
N GLY A 80 -8.96 12.58 -7.24
CA GLY A 80 -8.47 13.11 -5.98
C GLY A 80 -7.79 14.46 -6.12
N THR A 81 -7.08 14.86 -5.07
CA THR A 81 -6.27 16.08 -5.04
C THR A 81 -4.82 15.80 -4.69
N ILE A 82 -3.93 16.66 -5.20
CA ILE A 82 -2.49 16.56 -5.01
C ILE A 82 -1.93 17.80 -4.31
N ASN A 83 -0.95 17.58 -3.45
CA ASN A 83 -0.22 18.63 -2.75
C ASN A 83 1.21 18.81 -3.29
N ASN A 84 1.86 19.90 -2.88
CA ASN A 84 3.19 20.24 -3.37
C ASN A 84 4.30 19.44 -2.67
N ILE A 85 5.40 19.23 -3.38
CA ILE A 85 6.67 18.75 -2.82
C ILE A 85 7.48 20.00 -2.47
N LEU A 86 7.77 20.20 -1.19
CA LEU A 86 8.52 21.35 -0.69
C LEU A 86 10.03 21.09 -0.61
N GLY A 87 10.44 19.82 -0.65
CA GLY A 87 11.83 19.37 -0.54
C GLY A 87 12.00 17.97 -1.10
N PHE A 88 12.82 17.80 -2.13
CA PHE A 88 13.27 16.48 -2.60
C PHE A 88 14.30 15.86 -1.64
N GLY A 89 14.28 14.54 -1.53
CA GLY A 89 15.17 13.77 -0.67
C GLY A 89 14.48 12.60 0.03
N SER A 90 15.19 12.01 1.00
CA SER A 90 14.68 11.03 1.94
C SER A 90 15.19 11.39 3.34
N PRO A 91 14.33 11.94 4.23
CA PRO A 91 12.91 12.21 4.02
C PRO A 91 12.66 13.39 3.06
N ALA A 92 11.59 13.33 2.29
CA ALA A 92 11.08 14.47 1.54
C ALA A 92 10.36 15.46 2.47
N SER A 93 10.42 16.74 2.15
CA SER A 93 9.55 17.75 2.74
C SER A 93 8.33 17.94 1.84
N ALA A 94 7.13 17.67 2.34
CA ALA A 94 5.89 17.82 1.59
C ALA A 94 4.70 18.15 2.50
N ILE A 95 3.65 18.69 1.90
CA ILE A 95 2.36 18.85 2.58
C ILE A 95 1.65 17.51 2.51
N ASN A 96 1.53 16.83 3.66
CA ASN A 96 0.82 15.57 3.77
C ASN A 96 -0.64 15.79 4.24
N PRO A 97 -1.62 15.05 3.69
CA PRO A 97 -1.47 13.99 2.70
C PRO A 97 -1.03 14.51 1.32
N PHE A 98 -0.10 13.82 0.67
CA PHE A 98 0.39 14.23 -0.66
C PHE A 98 -0.66 13.98 -1.74
N LEU A 99 -1.34 12.82 -1.69
CA LEU A 99 -2.59 12.58 -2.41
C LEU A 99 -3.72 12.35 -1.43
N ASP A 100 -4.89 12.89 -1.75
CA ASP A 100 -6.16 12.64 -1.06
C ASP A 100 -7.13 12.09 -2.11
N LEU A 101 -7.50 10.81 -2.00
CA LEU A 101 -8.31 10.11 -2.98
C LEU A 101 -9.79 10.31 -2.66
N GLY A 102 -10.58 10.72 -3.65
CA GLY A 102 -12.01 10.97 -3.48
C GLY A 102 -12.34 12.44 -3.18
N ALA A 103 -13.06 12.68 -2.09
CA ALA A 103 -13.80 13.93 -1.85
C ALA A 103 -12.99 15.04 -1.17
N LYS A 104 -11.66 14.91 -1.05
CA LYS A 104 -10.80 15.84 -0.31
C LYS A 104 -11.22 15.95 1.16
N ASP A 105 -11.44 14.81 1.79
CA ASP A 105 -11.89 14.69 3.18
C ASP A 105 -10.77 14.29 4.14
N GLY A 106 -9.54 14.12 3.64
CA GLY A 106 -8.40 13.64 4.42
C GLY A 106 -8.44 12.14 4.70
N LEU A 107 -9.30 11.40 4.01
CA LEU A 107 -9.45 9.95 4.10
C LEU A 107 -8.87 9.31 2.84
N ASP A 108 -8.54 8.01 2.92
CA ASP A 108 -7.95 7.26 1.79
C ASP A 108 -6.78 8.02 1.11
N ILE A 109 -5.73 8.27 1.89
CA ILE A 109 -4.66 9.19 1.55
C ILE A 109 -3.38 8.48 1.14
N PHE A 110 -2.52 9.15 0.37
CA PHE A 110 -1.12 8.79 0.20
C PHE A 110 -0.23 9.81 0.91
N ASN A 111 0.56 9.35 1.87
CA ASN A 111 1.56 10.17 2.54
C ASN A 111 2.93 9.95 1.93
N LEU A 112 3.56 11.05 1.52
CA LEU A 112 4.89 11.04 0.92
C LEU A 112 5.97 10.87 2.00
N THR A 113 6.92 9.97 1.76
CA THR A 113 8.11 9.78 2.61
C THR A 113 9.39 10.18 1.90
N SER A 114 9.51 9.90 0.60
CA SER A 114 10.63 10.36 -0.23
C SER A 114 10.18 10.79 -1.61
N ALA A 115 10.94 11.71 -2.19
CA ALA A 115 10.76 12.17 -3.55
C ALA A 115 12.10 12.48 -4.17
N SER A 116 12.25 12.15 -5.45
CA SER A 116 13.41 12.51 -6.24
C SER A 116 12.97 12.86 -7.65
N TYR A 117 13.82 13.56 -8.39
CA TYR A 117 13.56 13.79 -9.81
C TYR A 117 14.83 13.63 -10.63
N ILE A 118 14.62 13.30 -11.89
CA ILE A 118 15.65 13.32 -12.92
C ILE A 118 15.12 14.07 -14.14
N THR A 119 16.02 14.66 -14.91
CA THR A 119 15.71 15.31 -16.17
C THR A 119 16.36 14.55 -17.31
N GLU A 120 15.68 14.40 -18.44
CA GLU A 120 16.17 13.70 -19.63
C GLU A 120 15.89 14.51 -20.90
N GLN A 121 16.78 14.48 -21.89
CA GLN A 121 16.54 15.11 -23.18
C GLN A 121 15.76 14.15 -24.09
N ALA A 122 14.62 14.60 -24.62
CA ALA A 122 13.80 13.87 -25.58
C ALA A 122 13.49 14.75 -26.80
N GLY A 123 14.31 14.66 -27.84
CA GLY A 123 14.20 15.54 -29.01
C GLY A 123 14.37 17.01 -28.63
N ASN A 124 13.37 17.85 -28.92
CA ASN A 124 13.36 19.28 -28.55
C ASN A 124 12.75 19.56 -27.17
N PHE A 125 12.47 18.51 -26.40
CA PHE A 125 11.87 18.61 -25.08
C PHE A 125 12.84 18.11 -24.00
N VAL A 126 12.71 18.69 -22.81
CA VAL A 126 13.29 18.17 -21.58
C VAL A 126 12.16 17.51 -20.81
N ALA A 127 12.28 16.20 -20.56
CA ALA A 127 11.39 15.45 -19.70
C ALA A 127 11.88 15.55 -18.25
N LEU A 128 10.96 15.74 -17.31
CA LEU A 128 11.18 15.69 -15.88
C LEU A 128 10.43 14.46 -15.37
N LYS A 129 11.15 13.47 -14.85
CA LYS A 129 10.56 12.32 -14.16
C LYS A 129 10.72 12.51 -12.66
N VAL A 130 9.62 12.54 -11.94
CA VAL A 130 9.56 12.65 -10.48
C VAL A 130 9.14 11.30 -9.93
N THR A 131 9.95 10.69 -9.10
CA THR A 131 9.63 9.44 -8.40
C THR A 131 9.26 9.76 -6.96
N VAL A 132 8.20 9.14 -6.46
CA VAL A 132 7.71 9.30 -5.10
C VAL A 132 7.55 7.94 -4.43
N ASP A 133 7.94 7.87 -3.16
CA ASP A 133 7.67 6.73 -2.29
C ASP A 133 6.90 7.20 -1.07
N GLY A 134 6.10 6.30 -0.52
CA GLY A 134 5.24 6.62 0.60
C GLY A 134 4.41 5.44 1.04
N PHE A 135 3.28 5.77 1.66
CA PHE A 135 2.32 4.78 2.06
C PHE A 135 0.91 5.31 1.84
N PHE A 136 0.04 4.41 1.39
CA PHE A 136 -1.39 4.64 1.43
C PHE A 136 -1.90 4.37 2.84
N LYS A 137 -2.90 5.15 3.26
CA LYS A 137 -3.64 4.93 4.50
C LYS A 137 -5.12 4.96 4.17
N SER A 138 -5.81 3.85 4.41
CA SER A 138 -7.26 3.76 4.21
C SER A 138 -8.02 4.64 5.20
N LEU A 139 -9.30 4.89 4.90
CA LEU A 139 -10.27 5.47 5.84
C LEU A 139 -10.26 4.79 7.21
N THR A 140 -10.15 3.47 7.24
CA THR A 140 -10.14 2.67 8.48
C THR A 140 -8.78 2.61 9.17
N GLY A 141 -7.74 3.14 8.53
CA GLY A 141 -6.42 3.38 9.13
C GLY A 141 -5.35 2.35 8.77
N GLU A 142 -5.67 1.34 7.98
CA GLU A 142 -4.72 0.37 7.46
C GLU A 142 -3.73 1.03 6.52
N ILE A 143 -2.48 0.58 6.59
CA ILE A 143 -1.37 1.13 5.85
C ILE A 143 -0.89 0.10 4.83
N SER A 144 -0.56 0.57 3.63
CA SER A 144 0.17 -0.22 2.63
C SER A 144 1.28 0.64 2.02
N GLN A 145 2.42 0.02 1.72
CA GLN A 145 3.49 0.70 1.02
C GLN A 145 3.05 1.06 -0.39
N GLY A 146 3.45 2.25 -0.86
CA GLY A 146 3.11 2.71 -2.19
C GLY A 146 4.25 3.47 -2.84
N GLN A 147 4.27 3.41 -4.16
CA GLN A 147 5.20 4.12 -5.00
C GLN A 147 4.45 4.73 -6.17
N GLY A 148 5.00 5.81 -6.70
CA GLY A 148 4.50 6.38 -7.93
C GLY A 148 5.55 7.19 -8.66
N PHE A 149 5.19 7.62 -9.86
CA PHE A 149 5.97 8.60 -10.59
C PHE A 149 5.06 9.55 -11.36
N PHE A 150 5.61 10.73 -11.64
CA PHE A 150 5.05 11.72 -12.55
C PHE A 150 6.06 12.03 -13.64
N THR A 151 5.56 12.38 -14.81
CA THR A 151 6.36 12.91 -15.89
C THR A 151 5.80 14.24 -16.34
N PHE A 152 6.69 15.22 -16.50
CA PHE A 152 6.40 16.50 -17.10
C PHE A 152 7.36 16.74 -18.27
N GLN A 153 7.02 17.68 -19.14
CA GLN A 153 7.86 18.06 -20.25
C GLN A 153 7.83 19.56 -20.51
N LYS A 154 8.94 20.08 -21.01
CA LYS A 154 9.07 21.48 -21.46
C LYS A 154 9.94 21.54 -22.71
N VAL A 155 9.58 22.38 -23.66
CA VAL A 155 10.43 22.67 -24.82
C VAL A 155 11.73 23.32 -24.36
N GLY A 156 12.87 22.81 -24.82
CA GLY A 156 14.17 23.37 -24.51
C GLY A 156 15.31 22.35 -24.56
N LYS A 157 16.47 22.79 -24.08
CA LYS A 157 17.68 21.96 -23.93
C LYS A 157 17.92 21.65 -22.47
N LYS A 158 18.28 20.40 -22.18
CA LYS A 158 18.58 19.90 -20.83
C LYS A 158 19.69 20.72 -20.17
N ALA A 159 20.73 21.08 -20.90
CA ALA A 159 21.83 21.88 -20.35
C ALA A 159 21.36 23.24 -19.81
N ASP A 160 20.45 23.92 -20.53
CA ASP A 160 19.90 25.20 -20.08
C ASP A 160 18.95 25.00 -18.88
N PHE A 161 18.19 23.91 -18.89
CA PHE A 161 17.31 23.50 -17.81
C PHE A 161 18.08 23.23 -16.51
N ASP A 162 19.12 22.41 -16.58
CA ASP A 162 19.99 22.06 -15.46
C ASP A 162 20.72 23.29 -14.91
N LYS A 163 21.24 24.14 -15.82
CA LYS A 163 21.90 25.39 -15.43
C LYS A 163 20.94 26.31 -14.69
N ALA A 164 19.72 26.48 -15.19
CA ALA A 164 18.72 27.31 -14.53
C ALA A 164 18.37 26.78 -13.14
N LEU A 165 18.23 25.45 -12.96
CA LEU A 165 18.03 24.86 -11.64
C LEU A 165 19.22 25.08 -10.70
N ALA A 166 20.45 24.90 -11.18
CA ALA A 166 21.67 25.14 -10.39
C ALA A 166 21.83 26.61 -9.98
N GLU A 167 21.29 27.54 -10.76
CA GLU A 167 21.21 28.98 -10.43
C GLU A 167 20.04 29.33 -9.51
N GLY A 168 19.25 28.35 -9.06
CA GLY A 168 18.08 28.56 -8.19
C GLY A 168 16.88 29.19 -8.91
N LYS A 169 16.84 29.17 -10.24
CA LYS A 169 15.71 29.70 -11.02
C LYS A 169 14.52 28.75 -10.96
N THR A 170 13.33 29.34 -11.09
CA THR A 170 12.08 28.58 -11.24
C THR A 170 11.85 28.24 -12.70
N ILE A 171 11.62 26.96 -12.98
CA ILE A 171 11.18 26.48 -14.28
C ILE A 171 9.65 26.40 -14.28
N SER A 172 9.00 27.42 -14.83
CA SER A 172 7.54 27.44 -15.02
C SER A 172 7.13 26.77 -16.33
N GLY A 173 5.85 26.40 -16.45
CA GLY A 173 5.29 25.86 -17.69
C GLY A 173 5.79 24.45 -18.01
N LEU A 174 6.01 23.63 -16.98
CA LEU A 174 6.15 22.18 -17.14
C LEU A 174 4.77 21.60 -17.40
N THR A 175 4.59 20.96 -18.55
CA THR A 175 3.31 20.33 -18.92
C THR A 175 3.31 18.88 -18.45
N TYR A 176 2.26 18.47 -17.75
CA TYR A 176 2.08 17.08 -17.33
C TYR A 176 1.93 16.14 -18.54
N SER A 177 2.54 14.96 -18.46
CA SER A 177 2.48 13.94 -19.52
C SER A 177 1.83 12.64 -19.04
N ALA A 178 2.30 12.08 -17.92
CA ALA A 178 1.82 10.80 -17.39
C ALA A 178 2.17 10.64 -15.91
N SER A 179 1.44 9.78 -15.23
CA SER A 179 1.75 9.30 -13.88
C SER A 179 1.14 7.93 -13.65
N TYR A 180 1.73 7.20 -12.71
CA TYR A 180 1.29 5.89 -12.30
C TYR A 180 1.64 5.68 -10.83
N PHE A 181 0.72 5.09 -10.09
CA PHE A 181 0.85 4.75 -8.68
C PHE A 181 0.48 3.30 -8.45
N ALA A 182 1.21 2.64 -7.56
CA ALA A 182 0.92 1.26 -7.18
C ALA A 182 1.28 0.99 -5.72
N THR A 183 0.61 0.01 -5.14
CA THR A 183 1.04 -0.57 -3.86
C THR A 183 2.20 -1.52 -4.06
N VAL A 184 3.20 -1.43 -3.20
CA VAL A 184 4.34 -2.34 -3.20
C VAL A 184 4.01 -3.54 -2.30
N PRO A 185 4.15 -4.79 -2.79
CA PRO A 185 3.95 -5.96 -1.96
C PRO A 185 4.87 -5.90 -0.73
N GLU A 186 4.28 -5.91 0.46
CA GLU A 186 5.07 -6.08 1.68
C GLU A 186 5.77 -7.44 1.60
N PRO A 187 7.05 -7.55 2.01
CA PRO A 187 7.70 -8.84 2.09
C PRO A 187 6.88 -9.77 2.98
N ALA A 188 6.30 -10.82 2.40
CA ALA A 188 5.42 -11.81 3.06
C ALA A 188 6.08 -12.56 4.25
N THR A 189 7.33 -12.24 4.54
CA THR A 189 8.20 -12.90 5.51
C THR A 189 7.84 -12.62 6.96
N LEU A 190 7.23 -11.48 7.34
CA LEU A 190 7.03 -11.18 8.77
C LEU A 190 5.88 -11.98 9.42
N LEU A 191 4.75 -12.15 8.72
CA LEU A 191 3.64 -12.98 9.23
C LEU A 191 3.89 -14.48 9.03
N GLY A 192 4.51 -14.87 7.90
CA GLY A 192 4.84 -16.27 7.60
C GLY A 192 5.90 -16.86 8.54
N LEU A 193 6.94 -16.09 8.89
CA LEU A 193 7.97 -16.55 9.83
C LEU A 193 7.45 -16.67 11.26
N GLY A 194 6.54 -15.79 11.70
CA GLY A 194 5.90 -15.88 13.02
C GLY A 194 5.09 -17.17 13.17
N ALA A 195 4.32 -17.55 12.15
CA ALA A 195 3.52 -18.77 12.15
C ALA A 195 4.39 -20.04 12.11
N VAL A 196 5.46 -20.06 11.30
CA VAL A 196 6.41 -21.20 11.25
C VAL A 196 7.18 -21.31 12.56
N GLY A 197 7.60 -20.20 13.17
CA GLY A 197 8.25 -20.17 14.47
C GLY A 197 7.36 -20.73 15.58
N ALA A 198 6.07 -20.36 15.61
CA ALA A 198 5.10 -20.89 16.56
C ALA A 198 4.82 -22.38 16.35
N ALA A 199 4.71 -22.84 15.10
CA ALA A 199 4.54 -24.26 14.77
C ALA A 199 5.77 -25.09 15.18
N MET A 200 6.98 -24.56 14.97
CA MET A 200 8.25 -25.19 15.36
C MET A 200 8.41 -25.23 16.89
N ALA A 201 8.05 -24.17 17.60
CA ALA A 201 8.06 -24.14 19.06
C ALA A 201 7.05 -25.13 19.68
N MET A 202 5.83 -25.21 19.12
CA MET A 202 4.83 -26.20 19.56
C MET A 202 5.24 -27.64 19.22
N SER A 203 5.89 -27.86 18.08
CA SER A 203 6.44 -29.18 17.71
C SER A 203 7.52 -29.64 18.70
N ARG A 204 8.43 -28.75 19.10
CA ARG A 204 9.47 -29.08 20.11
C ARG A 204 8.88 -29.41 21.47
N ARG A 205 7.82 -28.71 21.90
CA ARG A 205 7.13 -28.96 23.18
C ARG A 205 6.44 -30.32 23.24
N ARG A 206 5.86 -30.80 22.13
CA ARG A 206 5.27 -32.15 22.08
C ARG A 206 6.31 -33.26 22.16
N LYS A 207 7.52 -33.03 21.62
CA LYS A 207 8.59 -34.04 21.65
C LYS A 207 9.19 -34.25 23.05
N THR A 208 9.15 -33.23 23.92
CA THR A 208 9.68 -33.31 25.30
C THR A 208 8.71 -33.95 26.30
N LEU A 209 7.42 -34.03 25.97
CA LEU A 209 6.41 -34.69 26.81
C LEU A 209 6.19 -36.17 26.46
N ALA A 210 6.85 -36.66 25.40
CA ALA A 210 6.74 -38.03 24.90
C ALA A 210 8.01 -38.87 25.13
N SER A 211 8.95 -38.40 25.97
CA SER A 211 10.10 -39.17 26.47
C SER A 211 10.00 -39.42 27.96
#